data_AF-A0A671Q604-F1
#
_entry.id   AF-A0A671Q604-F1
#
_cell.length_a   1.000
_cell.length_b   1.000
_cell.length_c   1.000
_cell.angle_alpha   90.00
_cell.angle_beta   90.00
_cell.angle_gamma   90.00
#
_symmetry.space_group_name_H-M   'P 1'
#
loop_
_entity.id
_entity.type
_entity.pdbx_description
1 polymer ?
#
loop_
_entity_poly.entity_id
_entity_poly.type
_entity_poly.pdbx_seq_one_letter_code
_entity_poly.pdbx_strand_id
1 'polypeptide(L)'
;MCIFLVTAIVVLHIKLTAEREVQATHMLQSSSRDQTEKDLLQNSFNSLSQKKLELETRVKDFTAEKSQLQNNFSSLKLELDSRVKDLTAEKSQLQNNFNSLSQKKLELETRVKDLTAEKSQLQNNFNSLSQKNLELETRVKDLTAEKSQLQNNFNSLSQKKLELETRVKDLTAEKSQLQNNFNSLSQKKLELETRVKDLTAEKSQLQNNFNSLSQKKLELETRVKDLTAEKSQLQNNFNSLSQKKLELETRVKDLTAEKSQLQNNFNSLSQKKLELETRVKDLTAEKSQLQNNFNSLSQKKLELERRVTSLSEELKKESSKQGWLFMSNELKSWSDSRQYCRDHGADLVIINTEEKQVSFLCECQLMNEMNHTYSYLGLSDTENEGNMKWVDNSPMTQGEFLSTSLFIVANQIEEGGILPNSSVTLHF
;
A
#
# COMPACT_ATOMS: atom_id res chain seq x y z
N MET A 1 291.21 -1.94 103.55
CA MET A 1 290.67 -3.31 103.67
C MET A 1 289.60 -3.45 102.60
N CYS A 2 289.92 -3.85 101.36
CA CYS A 2 290.18 -5.23 100.95
C CYS A 2 289.04 -6.18 101.40
N ILE A 3 288.18 -6.68 100.50
CA ILE A 3 288.45 -7.92 99.74
C ILE A 3 287.24 -8.47 98.93
N PHE A 4 285.95 -8.12 99.18
CA PHE A 4 284.86 -8.66 98.32
C PHE A 4 283.61 -7.77 98.30
N LEU A 5 283.13 -7.08 97.25
CA LEU A 5 283.42 -6.82 95.82
C LEU A 5 283.40 -7.96 94.78
N VAL A 6 283.92 -9.18 95.03
CA VAL A 6 284.14 -10.19 93.94
C VAL A 6 283.17 -11.39 93.91
N THR A 7 282.29 -11.55 94.90
CA THR A 7 281.13 -12.47 94.83
C THR A 7 279.84 -11.65 94.75
N ALA A 8 279.70 -10.84 93.72
CA ALA A 8 279.12 -11.28 92.47
C ALA A 8 277.58 -11.45 92.57
N ILE A 9 276.80 -10.65 91.85
CA ILE A 9 276.84 -10.55 90.37
C ILE A 9 276.71 -11.94 89.68
N VAL A 10 277.07 -13.06 90.32
CA VAL A 10 276.83 -14.44 89.86
C VAL A 10 275.44 -14.95 90.30
N VAL A 11 274.77 -14.39 91.32
CA VAL A 11 273.32 -14.69 91.56
C VAL A 11 272.39 -13.74 90.79
N LEU A 12 272.97 -12.72 90.15
CA LEU A 12 272.42 -12.12 88.94
C LEU A 12 272.65 -13.04 87.69
N HIS A 13 273.16 -14.27 87.82
CA HIS A 13 273.49 -15.17 86.68
C HIS A 13 273.06 -16.64 86.85
N ILE A 14 273.04 -17.16 88.07
CA ILE A 14 272.62 -18.54 88.34
C ILE A 14 271.14 -18.53 88.75
N LYS A 15 270.28 -18.58 87.72
CA LYS A 15 268.89 -19.03 87.70
C LYS A 15 267.77 -17.95 87.55
N LEU A 16 267.61 -17.13 86.50
CA LEU A 16 268.15 -17.02 85.12
C LEU A 16 268.35 -18.33 84.32
N THR A 17 267.81 -19.42 84.85
CA THR A 17 267.73 -20.78 84.31
C THR A 17 266.49 -21.46 84.91
N ALA A 18 265.51 -20.66 85.33
CA ALA A 18 264.10 -21.01 85.29
C ALA A 18 263.30 -19.99 84.45
N GLU A 19 264.03 -19.13 83.74
CA GLU A 19 263.57 -18.22 82.69
C GLU A 19 263.74 -18.89 81.30
N ARG A 20 263.57 -20.21 81.18
CA ARG A 20 263.64 -20.89 79.86
C ARG A 20 262.69 -22.06 79.59
N GLU A 21 261.73 -22.38 80.48
CA GLU A 21 260.80 -23.50 80.19
C GLU A 21 259.30 -23.30 80.51
N VAL A 22 258.83 -22.19 81.06
CA VAL A 22 257.35 -21.94 81.11
C VAL A 22 256.94 -20.67 80.37
N GLN A 23 257.91 -19.96 79.80
CA GLN A 23 257.72 -18.91 78.79
C GLN A 23 257.44 -19.49 77.38
N ALA A 24 257.18 -20.80 77.27
CA ALA A 24 256.79 -21.49 76.03
C ALA A 24 255.31 -21.95 76.00
N THR A 25 254.55 -21.76 77.08
CA THR A 25 253.12 -22.15 77.14
C THR A 25 252.17 -20.95 77.22
N HIS A 26 252.70 -19.74 77.04
CA HIS A 26 251.94 -18.49 77.10
C HIS A 26 251.87 -17.75 75.74
N MET A 27 252.19 -18.43 74.61
CA MET A 27 252.26 -17.82 73.28
C MET A 27 251.54 -18.61 72.16
N LEU A 28 250.71 -19.63 72.46
CA LEU A 28 250.01 -20.44 71.43
C LEU A 28 248.52 -20.77 71.71
N GLN A 29 247.84 -20.05 72.60
CA GLN A 29 246.37 -20.24 72.79
C GLN A 29 245.53 -18.95 72.82
N SER A 30 246.12 -17.78 72.57
CA SER A 30 245.39 -16.49 72.51
C SER A 30 244.95 -16.07 71.10
N SER A 31 245.20 -16.85 70.04
CA SER A 31 244.99 -16.42 68.64
C SER A 31 243.95 -17.22 67.83
N SER A 32 243.31 -18.28 68.35
CA SER A 32 242.45 -19.17 67.52
C SER A 32 240.96 -19.25 67.87
N ARG A 33 240.42 -18.48 68.83
CA ARG A 33 238.98 -18.56 69.18
C ARG A 33 238.18 -17.27 68.98
N ASP A 34 238.81 -16.10 69.07
CA ASP A 34 238.15 -14.81 68.75
C ASP A 34 237.67 -14.71 67.29
N GLN A 35 238.22 -15.49 66.36
CA GLN A 35 237.77 -15.53 64.96
C GLN A 35 236.48 -16.34 64.77
N THR A 36 236.23 -17.36 65.59
CA THR A 36 235.04 -18.23 65.47
C THR A 36 233.76 -17.51 65.91
N GLU A 37 233.85 -16.59 66.86
CA GLU A 37 232.71 -15.81 67.36
C GLU A 37 232.25 -14.75 66.34
N LYS A 38 233.19 -14.21 65.55
CA LYS A 38 232.92 -13.21 64.51
C LYS A 38 232.14 -13.79 63.31
N ASP A 39 232.48 -15.00 62.88
CA ASP A 39 231.78 -15.66 61.77
C ASP A 39 230.35 -16.09 62.16
N LEU A 40 230.14 -16.45 63.44
CA LEU A 40 228.81 -16.75 63.99
C LEU A 40 227.91 -15.51 64.02
N LEU A 41 228.46 -14.35 64.41
CA LEU A 41 227.74 -13.08 64.40
C LEU A 41 227.39 -12.63 62.98
N GLN A 42 228.30 -12.80 62.01
CA GLN A 42 228.05 -12.42 60.61
C GLN A 42 226.92 -13.24 59.98
N ASN A 43 226.86 -14.55 60.25
CA ASN A 43 225.76 -15.40 59.78
C ASN A 43 224.42 -15.02 60.42
N SER A 44 224.43 -14.67 61.71
CA SER A 44 223.22 -14.21 62.40
C SER A 44 222.70 -12.88 61.83
N PHE A 45 223.60 -11.94 61.49
CA PHE A 45 223.22 -10.68 60.84
C PHE A 45 222.64 -10.88 59.43
N ASN A 46 223.23 -11.76 58.62
CA ASN A 46 222.71 -12.08 57.29
C ASN A 46 221.31 -12.72 57.37
N SER A 47 221.10 -13.64 58.32
CA SER A 47 219.77 -14.24 58.58
C SER A 47 218.73 -13.20 59.02
N LEU A 48 219.12 -12.26 59.89
CA LEU A 48 218.24 -11.18 60.33
C LEU A 48 217.89 -10.22 59.18
N SER A 49 218.86 -9.89 58.33
CA SER A 49 218.64 -9.01 57.18
C SER A 49 217.69 -9.63 56.16
N GLN A 50 217.81 -10.95 55.94
CA GLN A 50 216.90 -11.71 55.08
C GLN A 50 215.48 -11.77 55.67
N LYS A 51 215.35 -12.01 56.98
CA LYS A 51 214.06 -11.93 57.70
C LYS A 51 213.43 -10.55 57.66
N LYS A 52 214.25 -9.49 57.74
CA LYS A 52 213.78 -8.10 57.61
C LYS A 52 213.19 -7.86 56.22
N LEU A 53 213.87 -8.31 55.17
CA LEU A 53 213.38 -8.18 53.79
C LEU A 53 212.08 -8.97 53.56
N GLU A 54 211.98 -10.17 54.14
CA GLU A 54 210.79 -11.02 54.07
C GLU A 54 209.60 -10.39 54.83
N LEU A 55 209.84 -9.77 55.98
CA LEU A 55 208.84 -9.00 56.72
C LEU A 55 208.41 -7.72 56.00
N GLU A 56 209.35 -6.99 55.39
CA GLU A 56 209.03 -5.80 54.57
C GLU A 56 208.16 -6.18 53.35
N THR A 57 208.41 -7.36 52.76
CA THR A 57 207.60 -7.89 51.66
C THR A 57 206.20 -8.27 52.16
N ARG A 58 206.08 -9.00 53.26
CA ARG A 58 204.78 -9.33 53.89
C ARG A 58 203.98 -8.10 54.29
N VAL A 59 204.63 -7.04 54.77
CA VAL A 59 203.94 -5.78 55.09
C VAL A 59 203.40 -5.12 53.83
N LYS A 60 204.14 -5.12 52.72
CA LYS A 60 203.62 -4.64 51.43
C LYS A 60 202.45 -5.47 50.94
N ASP A 61 202.56 -6.80 51.00
CA ASP A 61 201.48 -7.70 50.57
C ASP A 61 200.22 -7.50 51.40
N PHE A 62 200.33 -7.43 52.73
CA PHE A 62 199.19 -7.12 53.58
C PHE A 62 198.64 -5.70 53.39
N THR A 63 199.49 -4.73 53.03
CA THR A 63 199.02 -3.38 52.73
C THR A 63 198.25 -3.33 51.41
N ALA A 64 198.71 -4.09 50.41
CA ALA A 64 198.00 -4.28 49.14
C ALA A 64 196.68 -5.02 49.36
N GLU A 65 196.69 -6.11 50.13
CA GLU A 65 195.49 -6.90 50.46
C GLU A 65 194.49 -6.09 51.28
N LYS A 66 194.94 -5.31 52.27
CA LYS A 66 194.09 -4.36 53.01
C LYS A 66 193.46 -3.34 52.08
N SER A 67 194.25 -2.73 51.19
CA SER A 67 193.74 -1.75 50.22
C SER A 67 192.73 -2.39 49.27
N GLN A 68 192.98 -3.61 48.84
CA GLN A 68 192.07 -4.39 48.01
C GLN A 68 190.77 -4.72 48.73
N LEU A 69 190.83 -5.17 50.00
CA LEU A 69 189.63 -5.37 50.82
C LEU A 69 188.86 -4.07 51.04
N GLN A 70 189.54 -2.96 51.25
CA GLN A 70 188.90 -1.66 51.43
C GLN A 70 188.17 -1.21 50.16
N ASN A 71 188.78 -1.42 48.99
CA ASN A 71 188.15 -1.15 47.69
C ASN A 71 186.97 -2.09 47.45
N ASN A 72 187.13 -3.39 47.73
CA ASN A 72 186.05 -4.37 47.62
C ASN A 72 184.89 -4.03 48.54
N PHE A 73 185.14 -3.66 49.80
CA PHE A 73 184.11 -3.25 50.73
C PHE A 73 183.40 -1.97 50.29
N SER A 74 184.16 -1.00 49.77
CA SER A 74 183.59 0.24 49.24
C SER A 74 182.72 -0.02 48.00
N SER A 75 183.17 -0.90 47.11
CA SER A 75 182.39 -1.36 45.95
C SER A 75 181.12 -2.08 46.36
N LEU A 76 181.23 -3.02 47.31
CA LEU A 76 180.10 -3.81 47.80
C LEU A 76 179.08 -2.93 48.53
N LYS A 77 179.55 -1.91 49.25
CA LYS A 77 178.70 -0.92 49.91
C LYS A 77 177.94 -0.06 48.90
N LEU A 78 178.63 0.42 47.85
CA LEU A 78 177.98 1.15 46.75
C LEU A 78 176.94 0.29 46.03
N GLU A 79 177.24 -0.98 45.80
CA GLU A 79 176.31 -1.93 45.18
C GLU A 79 175.11 -2.21 46.08
N LEU A 80 175.32 -2.33 47.39
CA LEU A 80 174.24 -2.47 48.37
C LEU A 80 173.35 -1.22 48.42
N ASP A 81 173.95 -0.02 48.46
CA ASP A 81 173.22 1.24 48.47
C ASP A 81 172.41 1.43 47.18
N SER A 82 172.97 1.05 46.02
CA SER A 82 172.25 1.03 44.75
C SER A 82 171.07 0.06 44.80
N ARG A 83 171.29 -1.16 45.31
CA ARG A 83 170.23 -2.18 45.38
C ARG A 83 169.12 -1.80 46.35
N VAL A 84 169.46 -1.15 47.48
CA VAL A 84 168.47 -0.59 48.42
C VAL A 84 167.66 0.52 47.74
N LYS A 85 168.30 1.38 46.95
CA LYS A 85 167.61 2.45 46.20
C LYS A 85 166.65 1.87 45.17
N ASP A 86 167.08 0.88 44.39
CA ASP A 86 166.26 0.21 43.37
C ASP A 86 165.07 -0.51 44.00
N LEU A 87 165.29 -1.28 45.07
CA LEU A 87 164.22 -1.96 45.81
C LEU A 87 163.25 -0.97 46.46
N THR A 88 163.73 0.20 46.90
CA THR A 88 162.86 1.25 47.44
C THR A 88 161.99 1.85 46.33
N ALA A 89 162.56 2.12 45.15
CA ALA A 89 161.81 2.58 43.99
C ALA A 89 160.78 1.55 43.52
N GLU A 90 161.16 0.27 43.46
CA GLU A 90 160.28 -0.85 43.11
C GLU A 90 159.14 -0.99 44.14
N LYS A 91 159.44 -0.91 45.44
CA LYS A 91 158.42 -0.90 46.50
C LYS A 91 157.44 0.27 46.34
N SER A 92 157.93 1.47 46.07
CA SER A 92 157.07 2.63 45.81
C SER A 92 156.21 2.44 44.56
N GLN A 93 156.75 1.86 43.50
CA GLN A 93 156.01 1.56 42.28
C GLN A 93 154.92 0.50 42.51
N LEU A 94 155.24 -0.58 43.23
CA LEU A 94 154.27 -1.59 43.63
C LEU A 94 153.17 -1.01 44.52
N GLN A 95 153.52 -0.12 45.45
CA GLN A 95 152.54 0.56 46.29
C GLN A 95 151.58 1.42 45.46
N ASN A 96 152.09 2.17 44.49
CA ASN A 96 151.24 2.97 43.59
C ASN A 96 150.35 2.10 42.71
N ASN A 97 150.88 1.00 42.18
CA ASN A 97 150.11 0.04 41.40
C ASN A 97 149.02 -0.63 42.24
N PHE A 98 149.33 -1.00 43.49
CA PHE A 98 148.37 -1.56 44.42
C PHE A 98 147.26 -0.56 44.76
N ASN A 99 147.61 0.70 45.04
CA ASN A 99 146.64 1.75 45.29
C ASN A 99 145.72 1.98 44.08
N SER A 100 146.28 2.04 42.86
CA SER A 100 145.51 2.18 41.62
C SER A 100 144.58 0.98 41.38
N LEU A 101 145.07 -0.24 41.60
CA LEU A 101 144.28 -1.46 41.44
C LEU A 101 143.16 -1.56 42.48
N SER A 102 143.42 -1.13 43.72
CA SER A 102 142.42 -1.03 44.78
C SER A 102 141.32 -0.04 44.43
N GLN A 103 141.67 1.11 43.86
CA GLN A 103 140.69 2.09 43.38
C GLN A 103 139.85 1.54 42.23
N LYS A 104 140.48 0.91 41.22
CA LYS A 104 139.76 0.24 40.13
C LYS A 104 138.82 -0.86 40.62
N LYS A 105 139.23 -1.62 41.65
CA LYS A 105 138.38 -2.61 42.30
C LYS A 105 137.13 -1.97 42.89
N LEU A 106 137.28 -0.85 43.61
CA LEU A 106 136.15 -0.11 44.20
C LEU A 106 135.19 0.44 43.13
N GLU A 107 135.74 0.97 42.03
CA GLU A 107 134.95 1.43 40.88
C GLU A 107 134.16 0.28 40.24
N LEU A 108 134.78 -0.88 40.05
CA LEU A 108 134.09 -2.08 39.53
C LEU A 108 133.02 -2.59 40.50
N GLU A 109 133.28 -2.60 41.81
CA GLU A 109 132.28 -2.97 42.82
C GLU A 109 131.07 -2.04 42.78
N THR A 110 131.29 -0.73 42.59
CA THR A 110 130.22 0.25 42.43
C THR A 110 129.44 0.00 41.14
N ARG A 111 130.13 -0.19 40.02
CA ARG A 111 129.52 -0.50 38.72
C ARG A 111 128.67 -1.77 38.78
N VAL A 112 129.12 -2.80 39.49
CA VAL A 112 128.37 -4.06 39.69
C VAL A 112 127.10 -3.82 40.50
N LYS A 113 127.16 -2.98 41.55
CA LYS A 113 125.98 -2.59 42.33
C LYS A 113 124.97 -1.84 41.46
N ASP A 114 125.42 -0.86 40.68
CA ASP A 114 124.56 -0.07 39.79
C ASP A 114 123.90 -0.93 38.72
N LEU A 115 124.68 -1.80 38.04
CA LEU A 115 124.14 -2.73 37.05
C LEU A 115 123.18 -3.75 37.64
N THR A 116 123.40 -4.16 38.90
CA THR A 116 122.47 -5.05 39.61
C THR A 116 121.16 -4.33 39.89
N ALA A 117 121.21 -3.06 40.31
CA ALA A 117 120.02 -2.24 40.52
C ALA A 117 119.26 -1.99 39.21
N GLU A 118 119.95 -1.65 38.12
CA GLU A 118 119.35 -1.50 36.78
C GLU A 118 118.69 -2.81 36.33
N LYS A 119 119.37 -3.96 36.50
CA LYS A 119 118.80 -5.27 36.18
C LYS A 119 117.53 -5.55 36.96
N SER A 120 117.50 -5.24 38.25
CA SER A 120 116.30 -5.39 39.08
C SER A 120 115.17 -4.46 38.63
N GLN A 121 115.46 -3.21 38.25
CA GLN A 121 114.47 -2.28 37.70
C GLN A 121 113.90 -2.78 36.37
N LEU A 122 114.75 -3.23 35.45
CA LEU A 122 114.35 -3.81 34.16
C LEU A 122 113.47 -5.05 34.37
N GLN A 123 113.82 -5.91 35.32
CA GLN A 123 113.01 -7.08 35.66
C GLN A 123 111.61 -6.68 36.14
N ASN A 124 111.51 -5.66 37.00
CA ASN A 124 110.22 -5.15 37.48
C ASN A 124 109.38 -4.55 36.34
N ASN A 125 110.02 -3.77 35.46
CA ASN A 125 109.36 -3.20 34.28
C ASN A 125 108.86 -4.29 33.33
N PHE A 126 109.66 -5.33 33.08
CA PHE A 126 109.27 -6.47 32.27
C PHE A 126 108.07 -7.22 32.88
N ASN A 127 108.10 -7.47 34.19
CA ASN A 127 106.99 -8.11 34.89
C ASN A 127 105.69 -7.28 34.79
N SER A 128 105.77 -5.96 34.97
CA SER A 128 104.63 -5.06 34.82
C SER A 128 104.08 -5.03 33.39
N LEU A 129 104.97 -5.02 32.39
CA LEU A 129 104.57 -5.04 30.98
C LEU A 129 103.91 -6.37 30.60
N SER A 130 104.44 -7.49 31.10
CA SER A 130 103.86 -8.83 30.91
C SER A 130 102.44 -8.91 31.49
N GLN A 131 102.24 -8.36 32.70
CA GLN A 131 100.91 -8.28 33.30
C GLN A 131 99.95 -7.43 32.46
N LYS A 132 100.37 -6.25 32.02
CA LYS A 132 99.55 -5.40 31.13
C LYS A 132 99.21 -6.10 29.82
N ASN A 133 100.11 -6.92 29.28
CA ASN A 133 99.85 -7.69 28.07
C ASN A 133 98.74 -8.74 28.30
N LEU A 134 98.78 -9.45 29.44
CA LEU A 134 97.72 -10.40 29.83
C LEU A 134 96.36 -9.71 30.02
N GLU A 135 96.34 -8.53 30.62
CA GLU A 135 95.13 -7.71 30.76
C GLU A 135 94.56 -7.30 29.40
N LEU A 136 95.43 -6.87 28.47
CA LEU A 136 95.02 -6.54 27.10
C LEU A 136 94.49 -7.75 26.34
N GLU A 137 95.14 -8.91 26.45
CA GLU A 137 94.66 -10.16 25.83
C GLU A 137 93.27 -10.54 26.34
N THR A 138 93.02 -10.38 27.65
CA THR A 138 91.71 -10.64 28.24
C THR A 138 90.67 -9.66 27.69
N ARG A 139 91.00 -8.37 27.65
CA ARG A 139 90.09 -7.34 27.12
C ARG A 139 89.78 -7.54 25.63
N VAL A 140 90.73 -8.02 24.84
CA VAL A 140 90.50 -8.37 23.43
C VAL A 140 89.52 -9.53 23.30
N LYS A 141 89.64 -10.56 24.16
CA LYS A 141 88.68 -11.68 24.18
C LYS A 141 87.28 -11.20 24.54
N ASP A 142 87.15 -10.36 25.58
CA ASP A 142 85.86 -9.83 26.02
C ASP A 142 85.20 -8.98 24.92
N LEU A 143 85.96 -8.05 24.32
CA LEU A 143 85.46 -7.23 23.22
C LEU A 143 85.07 -8.06 21.99
N THR A 144 85.75 -9.16 21.73
CA THR A 144 85.41 -10.08 20.64
C THR A 144 84.10 -10.80 20.92
N ALA A 145 83.88 -11.21 22.17
CA ALA A 145 82.61 -11.82 22.61
C ALA A 145 81.46 -10.81 22.51
N GLU A 146 81.64 -9.58 23.02
CA GLU A 146 80.66 -8.49 22.92
C GLU A 146 80.31 -8.17 21.46
N LYS A 147 81.32 -8.07 20.57
CA LYS A 147 81.11 -7.86 19.14
C LYS A 147 80.27 -8.98 18.53
N SER A 148 80.52 -10.22 18.91
CA SER A 148 79.77 -11.39 18.41
C SER A 148 78.32 -11.36 18.90
N GLN A 149 78.09 -11.00 20.16
CA GLN A 149 76.74 -10.82 20.70
C GLN A 149 75.98 -9.69 19.98
N LEU A 150 76.64 -8.55 19.75
CA LEU A 150 76.04 -7.43 19.04
C LEU A 150 75.68 -7.79 17.60
N GLN A 151 76.53 -8.57 16.91
CA GLN A 151 76.25 -9.08 15.58
C GLN A 151 75.00 -9.97 15.56
N ASN A 152 74.85 -10.87 16.55
CA ASN A 152 73.67 -11.72 16.66
C ASN A 152 72.40 -10.90 16.92
N ASN A 153 72.47 -9.90 17.80
CA ASN A 153 71.36 -8.99 18.08
C ASN A 153 70.95 -8.21 16.82
N PHE A 154 71.93 -7.71 16.06
CA PHE A 154 71.68 -7.02 14.80
C PHE A 154 70.98 -7.92 13.78
N ASN A 155 71.45 -9.17 13.62
CA ASN A 155 70.85 -10.13 12.71
C ASN A 155 69.39 -10.44 13.11
N SER A 156 69.13 -10.65 14.41
CA SER A 156 67.77 -10.88 14.91
C SER A 156 66.86 -9.66 14.68
N LEU A 157 67.36 -8.45 14.93
CA LEU A 157 66.59 -7.23 14.70
C LEU A 157 66.28 -7.02 13.21
N SER A 158 67.23 -7.35 12.33
CA SER A 158 67.03 -7.28 10.88
C SER A 158 65.97 -8.28 10.41
N GLN A 159 65.91 -9.47 10.99
CA GLN A 159 64.85 -10.45 10.70
C GLN A 159 63.48 -9.94 11.16
N LYS A 160 63.38 -9.44 12.40
CA LYS A 160 62.14 -8.84 12.92
C LYS A 160 61.66 -7.66 12.05
N LYS A 161 62.59 -6.85 11.54
CA LYS A 161 62.25 -5.77 10.60
C LYS A 161 61.59 -6.30 9.34
N LEU A 162 62.15 -7.35 8.72
CA LEU A 162 61.60 -7.96 7.51
C LEU A 162 60.22 -8.60 7.75
N GLU A 163 60.02 -9.23 8.90
CA GLU A 163 58.72 -9.76 9.34
C GLU A 163 57.68 -8.65 9.47
N LEU A 164 58.05 -7.53 10.10
CA LEU A 164 57.16 -6.37 10.23
C LEU A 164 56.84 -5.73 8.87
N GLU A 165 57.82 -5.60 7.98
CA GLU A 165 57.59 -5.11 6.60
C GLU A 165 56.60 -6.00 5.84
N THR A 166 56.70 -7.32 6.01
CA THR A 166 55.78 -8.29 5.41
C THR A 166 54.37 -8.12 5.98
N ARG A 167 54.26 -8.07 7.31
CA ARG A 167 52.96 -7.88 8.00
C ARG A 167 52.29 -6.56 7.62
N VAL A 168 53.06 -5.49 7.41
CA VAL A 168 52.52 -4.20 6.92
C VAL A 168 51.96 -4.33 5.51
N LYS A 169 52.62 -5.08 4.62
CA LYS A 169 52.10 -5.35 3.26
C LYS A 169 50.79 -6.12 3.32
N ASP A 170 50.73 -7.18 4.13
CA ASP A 170 49.53 -8.01 4.28
C ASP A 170 48.35 -7.20 4.83
N LEU A 171 48.57 -6.43 5.90
CA LEU A 171 47.55 -5.54 6.47
C LEU A 171 47.09 -4.47 5.49
N THR A 172 47.99 -3.98 4.61
CA THR A 172 47.62 -3.03 3.56
C THR A 172 46.73 -3.67 2.49
N ALA A 173 47.00 -4.93 2.13
CA ALA A 173 46.17 -5.70 1.22
C ALA A 173 44.79 -5.98 1.83
N GLU A 174 44.73 -6.43 3.09
CA GLU A 174 43.48 -6.65 3.83
C GLU A 174 42.64 -5.37 3.92
N LYS A 175 43.27 -4.24 4.25
CA LYS A 175 42.60 -2.92 4.27
C LYS A 175 41.98 -2.57 2.91
N SER A 176 42.70 -2.85 1.83
CA SER A 176 42.22 -2.59 0.47
C SER A 176 41.03 -3.47 0.10
N GLN A 177 41.07 -4.75 0.48
CA GLN A 177 39.94 -5.67 0.30
C GLN A 177 38.72 -5.22 1.10
N LEU A 178 38.90 -4.82 2.35
CA LEU A 178 37.81 -4.34 3.20
C LEU A 178 37.18 -3.06 2.63
N GLN A 179 37.99 -2.15 2.08
CA GLN A 179 37.50 -0.95 1.40
C GLN A 179 36.62 -1.29 0.19
N ASN A 180 37.03 -2.27 -0.63
CA ASN A 180 36.25 -2.71 -1.77
C ASN A 180 34.91 -3.33 -1.35
N ASN A 181 34.92 -4.17 -0.31
CA ASN A 181 33.71 -4.76 0.26
C ASN A 181 32.75 -3.68 0.79
N PHE A 182 33.28 -2.66 1.48
CA PHE A 182 32.50 -1.53 1.96
C PHE A 182 31.84 -0.75 0.80
N ASN A 183 32.60 -0.47 -0.26
CA ASN A 183 32.09 0.23 -1.43
C ASN A 183 30.96 -0.57 -2.12
N SER A 184 31.13 -1.89 -2.27
CA SER A 184 30.08 -2.76 -2.84
C SER A 184 28.82 -2.81 -1.96
N LEU A 185 28.99 -2.89 -0.64
CA LEU A 185 27.85 -2.88 0.29
C LEU A 185 27.11 -1.53 0.26
N SER A 186 27.83 -0.43 0.13
CA SER A 186 27.26 0.91 -0.01
C SER A 186 26.42 1.04 -1.29
N GLN A 187 26.89 0.47 -2.41
CA GLN A 187 26.11 0.41 -3.66
C GLN A 187 24.83 -0.41 -3.50
N LYS A 188 24.93 -1.62 -2.92
CA LYS A 188 23.75 -2.47 -2.64
C LYS A 188 22.73 -1.77 -1.75
N LYS A 189 23.19 -0.99 -0.77
CA LYS A 189 22.30 -0.17 0.07
C LYS A 189 21.51 0.84 -0.76
N LEU A 190 22.18 1.56 -1.66
CA LEU A 190 21.53 2.55 -2.53
C LEU A 190 20.51 1.91 -3.49
N GLU A 191 20.83 0.74 -4.03
CA GLU A 191 19.89 -0.05 -4.85
C GLU A 191 18.64 -0.45 -4.05
N LEU A 192 18.82 -0.92 -2.81
CA LEU A 192 17.70 -1.27 -1.93
C LEU A 192 16.85 -0.04 -1.56
N GLU A 193 17.48 1.11 -1.27
CA GLU A 193 16.77 2.36 -1.01
C GLU A 193 15.92 2.80 -2.20
N THR A 194 16.44 2.63 -3.43
CA THR A 194 15.70 2.93 -4.66
C THR A 194 14.52 1.99 -4.83
N ARG A 195 14.73 0.68 -4.67
CA ARG A 195 13.66 -0.33 -4.76
C ARG A 195 12.57 -0.13 -3.72
N VAL A 196 12.90 0.33 -2.52
CA VAL A 196 11.91 0.69 -1.49
C VAL A 196 11.06 1.88 -1.93
N LYS A 197 11.65 2.90 -2.57
CA LYS A 197 10.90 4.04 -3.11
C LYS A 197 9.93 3.58 -4.21
N ASP A 198 10.39 2.75 -5.14
CA ASP A 198 9.57 2.24 -6.24
C ASP A 198 8.39 1.41 -5.71
N LEU A 199 8.64 0.48 -4.79
CA LEU A 199 7.58 -0.32 -4.15
C LEU A 199 6.59 0.54 -3.35
N THR A 200 7.05 1.65 -2.76
CA THR A 200 6.17 2.60 -2.07
C THR A 200 5.25 3.32 -3.06
N ALA A 201 5.78 3.69 -4.23
CA ALA A 201 4.99 4.30 -5.30
C ALA A 201 3.96 3.31 -5.86
N GLU A 202 4.36 2.07 -6.16
CA GLU A 202 3.45 1.00 -6.61
C GLU A 202 2.34 0.73 -5.59
N LYS A 203 2.67 0.65 -4.30
CA LYS A 203 1.70 0.49 -3.21
C LYS A 203 0.68 1.63 -3.21
N SER A 204 1.13 2.86 -3.41
CA SER A 204 0.26 4.05 -3.44
C SER A 204 -0.68 4.01 -4.65
N GLN A 205 -0.18 3.60 -5.82
CA GLN A 205 -1.02 3.40 -7.00
C GLN A 205 -2.07 2.31 -6.78
N LEU A 206 -1.68 1.18 -6.18
CA LEU A 206 -2.60 0.08 -5.89
C LEU A 206 -3.70 0.51 -4.91
N GLN A 207 -3.34 1.32 -3.90
CA GLN A 207 -4.31 1.90 -2.97
C GLN A 207 -5.33 2.79 -3.70
N ASN A 208 -4.89 3.63 -4.63
CA ASN A 208 -5.78 4.48 -5.42
C ASN A 208 -6.73 3.64 -6.29
N ASN A 209 -6.22 2.60 -6.94
CA ASN A 209 -7.03 1.66 -7.73
C ASN A 209 -8.08 0.96 -6.85
N PHE A 210 -7.69 0.51 -5.65
CA PHE A 210 -8.61 -0.11 -4.71
C PHE A 210 -9.73 0.85 -4.29
N ASN A 211 -9.37 2.10 -3.96
CA ASN A 211 -10.36 3.13 -3.61
C ASN A 211 -11.35 3.39 -4.76
N SER A 212 -10.87 3.49 -5.99
CA SER A 212 -11.72 3.65 -7.18
C SER A 212 -12.65 2.45 -7.39
N LEU A 213 -12.14 1.23 -7.23
CA LEU A 213 -12.94 0.01 -7.35
C LEU A 213 -14.01 -0.07 -6.26
N SER A 214 -13.67 0.36 -5.04
CA SER A 214 -14.62 0.44 -3.92
C SER A 214 -15.77 1.42 -4.22
N GLN A 215 -15.46 2.59 -4.81
CA GLN A 215 -16.49 3.54 -5.26
C GLN A 215 -17.39 2.94 -6.34
N LYS A 216 -16.82 2.30 -7.38
CA LYS A 216 -17.61 1.63 -8.43
C LYS A 216 -18.51 0.53 -7.87
N LYS A 217 -18.04 -0.21 -6.86
CA LYS A 217 -18.87 -1.20 -6.16
C LYS A 217 -20.09 -0.55 -5.51
N LEU A 218 -19.90 0.58 -4.83
CA LEU A 218 -20.96 1.32 -4.16
C LEU A 218 -22.00 1.89 -5.15
N GLU A 219 -21.52 2.39 -6.29
CA GLU A 219 -22.37 2.82 -7.41
C GLU A 219 -23.22 1.66 -7.95
N LEU A 220 -22.60 0.49 -8.16
CA LEU A 220 -23.31 -0.70 -8.61
C LEU A 220 -24.34 -1.20 -7.59
N GLU A 221 -24.00 -1.20 -6.30
CA GLU A 221 -24.94 -1.54 -5.22
C GLU A 221 -26.16 -0.61 -5.20
N THR A 222 -25.93 0.69 -5.43
CA THR A 222 -27.02 1.68 -5.54
C THR A 222 -27.91 1.40 -6.74
N ARG A 223 -27.31 1.19 -7.92
CA ARG A 223 -28.06 0.88 -9.14
C ARG A 223 -28.85 -0.42 -9.04
N VAL A 224 -28.35 -1.43 -8.33
CA VAL A 224 -29.10 -2.67 -8.05
C VAL A 224 -30.33 -2.39 -7.17
N LYS A 225 -30.22 -1.52 -6.16
CA LYS A 225 -31.38 -1.11 -5.35
C LYS A 225 -32.43 -0.39 -6.20
N ASP A 226 -32.00 0.55 -7.04
CA ASP A 226 -32.91 1.30 -7.93
C ASP A 226 -33.64 0.38 -8.90
N LEU A 227 -32.91 -0.51 -9.58
CA LEU A 227 -33.50 -1.50 -10.49
C LEU A 227 -34.45 -2.47 -9.78
N THR A 228 -34.18 -2.80 -8.51
CA THR A 228 -35.08 -3.63 -7.69
C THR A 228 -36.38 -2.89 -7.35
N ALA A 229 -36.30 -1.58 -7.09
CA ALA A 229 -37.47 -0.74 -6.87
C ALA A 229 -38.30 -0.59 -8.16
N GLU A 230 -37.66 -0.31 -9.30
CA GLU A 230 -38.33 -0.25 -10.60
C GLU A 230 -39.02 -1.57 -10.95
N LYS A 231 -38.35 -2.72 -10.74
CA LYS A 231 -38.94 -4.04 -10.94
C LYS A 231 -40.20 -4.25 -10.08
N SER A 232 -40.15 -3.85 -8.82
CA SER A 232 -41.30 -3.93 -7.90
C SER A 232 -42.47 -3.07 -8.38
N GLN A 233 -42.20 -1.84 -8.85
CA GLN A 233 -43.22 -0.98 -9.43
C GLN A 233 -43.83 -1.59 -10.70
N LEU A 234 -43.00 -2.14 -11.58
CA LEU A 234 -43.46 -2.78 -12.82
C LEU A 234 -44.36 -4.00 -12.51
N GLN A 235 -44.00 -4.79 -11.49
CA GLN A 235 -44.81 -5.91 -11.02
C GLN A 235 -46.18 -5.44 -10.52
N ASN A 236 -46.24 -4.35 -9.75
CA ASN A 236 -47.49 -3.78 -9.28
C ASN A 236 -48.38 -3.30 -10.44
N ASN A 237 -47.79 -2.62 -11.43
CA ASN A 237 -48.49 -2.18 -12.63
C ASN A 237 -49.05 -3.38 -13.41
N PHE A 238 -48.25 -4.44 -13.58
CA PHE A 238 -48.68 -5.67 -14.24
C PHE A 238 -49.86 -6.32 -13.50
N ASN A 239 -49.80 -6.40 -12.17
CA ASN A 239 -50.89 -6.95 -11.36
C ASN A 239 -52.19 -6.13 -11.53
N SER A 240 -52.10 -4.80 -11.52
CA SER A 240 -53.25 -3.92 -11.76
C SER A 240 -53.83 -4.08 -13.18
N LEU A 241 -52.96 -4.19 -14.19
CA LEU A 241 -53.40 -4.42 -15.56
C LEU A 241 -54.09 -5.78 -15.71
N SER A 242 -53.58 -6.81 -15.04
CA SER A 242 -54.19 -8.14 -14.99
C SER A 242 -55.59 -8.10 -14.36
N GLN A 243 -55.78 -7.33 -13.29
CA GLN A 243 -57.11 -7.10 -12.70
C GLN A 243 -58.07 -6.40 -13.67
N LYS A 244 -57.63 -5.31 -14.32
CA LYS A 244 -58.45 -4.61 -15.33
C LYS A 244 -58.83 -5.52 -16.49
N LYS A 245 -57.92 -6.41 -16.91
CA LYS A 245 -58.22 -7.42 -17.93
C LYS A 245 -59.37 -8.33 -17.48
N LEU A 246 -59.33 -8.82 -16.24
CA LEU A 246 -60.36 -9.69 -15.68
C LEU A 246 -61.73 -8.96 -15.58
N GLU A 247 -61.72 -7.69 -15.17
CA GLU A 247 -62.92 -6.84 -15.15
C GLU A 247 -63.52 -6.68 -16.55
N LEU A 248 -62.68 -6.42 -17.56
CA LEU A 248 -63.12 -6.32 -18.95
C LEU A 248 -63.66 -7.65 -19.48
N GLU A 249 -63.00 -8.77 -19.19
CA GLU A 249 -63.49 -10.11 -19.55
C GLU A 249 -64.87 -10.39 -18.95
N THR A 250 -65.11 -9.95 -17.71
CA THR A 250 -66.41 -10.07 -17.04
C THR A 250 -67.46 -9.22 -17.73
N ARG A 251 -67.16 -7.94 -17.99
CA ARG A 251 -68.08 -7.03 -18.67
C ARG A 251 -68.42 -7.49 -20.09
N VAL A 252 -67.48 -8.11 -20.81
CA VAL A 252 -67.75 -8.73 -22.11
C VAL A 252 -68.73 -9.90 -21.98
N LYS A 253 -68.62 -10.74 -20.94
CA LYS A 253 -69.59 -11.80 -20.68
C LYS A 253 -70.98 -11.22 -20.40
N ASP A 254 -71.07 -10.20 -19.55
CA ASP A 254 -72.33 -9.53 -19.21
C ASP A 254 -73.00 -8.91 -20.43
N LEU A 255 -72.24 -8.15 -21.23
CA LEU A 255 -72.74 -7.56 -22.48
C LEU A 255 -73.16 -8.62 -23.50
N THR A 256 -72.49 -9.77 -23.55
CA THR A 256 -72.88 -10.89 -24.41
C THR A 256 -74.20 -11.50 -23.95
N ALA A 257 -74.42 -11.62 -22.64
CA ALA A 257 -75.68 -12.08 -22.07
C ALA A 257 -76.82 -11.08 -22.36
N GLU A 258 -76.58 -9.78 -22.14
CA GLU A 258 -77.55 -8.71 -22.45
C GLU A 258 -77.90 -8.70 -23.95
N LYS A 259 -76.90 -8.81 -24.84
CA LYS A 259 -77.13 -8.94 -26.28
C LYS A 259 -78.01 -10.14 -26.62
N SER A 260 -77.77 -11.28 -25.96
CA SER A 260 -78.57 -12.49 -26.17
C SER A 260 -80.02 -12.31 -25.70
N GLN A 261 -80.23 -11.64 -24.55
CA GLN A 261 -81.56 -11.28 -24.08
C GLN A 261 -82.27 -10.33 -25.05
N LEU A 262 -81.56 -9.30 -25.53
CA LEU A 262 -82.12 -8.35 -26.48
C LEU A 262 -82.49 -9.02 -27.82
N GLN A 263 -81.67 -9.97 -28.29
CA GLN A 263 -81.99 -10.79 -29.45
C GLN A 263 -83.27 -11.61 -29.24
N ASN A 264 -83.44 -12.22 -28.06
CA ASN A 264 -84.65 -12.96 -27.72
C ASN A 264 -85.89 -12.05 -27.71
N ASN A 265 -85.78 -10.87 -27.11
CA ASN A 265 -86.85 -9.87 -27.09
C ASN A 265 -87.20 -9.41 -28.51
N PHE A 266 -86.20 -9.15 -29.36
CA PHE A 266 -86.40 -8.80 -30.76
C PHE A 266 -87.12 -9.90 -31.53
N ASN A 267 -86.71 -11.17 -31.34
CA ASN A 267 -87.38 -12.32 -31.97
C ASN A 267 -88.85 -12.42 -31.54
N SER A 268 -89.14 -12.23 -30.24
CA SER A 268 -90.52 -12.21 -29.73
C SER A 268 -91.33 -11.04 -30.29
N LEU A 269 -90.74 -9.85 -30.38
CA LEU A 269 -91.41 -8.69 -30.97
C LEU A 269 -91.66 -8.88 -32.47
N SER A 270 -90.74 -9.50 -33.19
CA SER A 270 -90.89 -9.88 -34.60
C SER A 270 -92.05 -10.87 -34.78
N GLN A 271 -92.19 -11.85 -33.88
CA GLN A 271 -93.34 -12.76 -33.87
C GLN A 271 -94.66 -12.01 -33.64
N LYS A 272 -94.73 -11.14 -32.63
CA LYS A 272 -95.92 -10.30 -32.38
C LYS A 272 -96.27 -9.41 -33.57
N LYS A 273 -95.26 -8.87 -34.26
CA LYS A 273 -95.47 -8.10 -35.49
C LYS A 273 -96.14 -8.96 -36.56
N LEU A 274 -95.66 -10.19 -36.76
CA LEU A 274 -96.24 -11.12 -37.73
C LEU A 274 -97.68 -11.51 -37.36
N GLU A 275 -97.96 -11.74 -36.08
CA GLU A 275 -99.32 -11.98 -35.56
C GLU A 275 -100.24 -10.79 -35.85
N LEU A 276 -99.78 -9.55 -35.59
CA LEU A 276 -100.53 -8.34 -35.88
C LEU A 276 -100.75 -8.13 -37.39
N GLU A 277 -99.73 -8.36 -38.21
CA GLU A 277 -99.86 -8.30 -39.68
C GLU A 277 -100.91 -9.29 -40.19
N THR A 278 -100.93 -10.50 -39.61
CA THR A 278 -101.96 -11.51 -39.92
C THR A 278 -103.34 -11.01 -39.51
N ARG A 279 -103.49 -10.50 -38.29
CA ARG A 279 -104.76 -9.98 -37.79
C ARG A 279 -105.28 -8.77 -38.60
N VAL A 280 -104.37 -7.92 -39.10
CA VAL A 280 -104.73 -6.83 -40.02
C VAL A 280 -105.23 -7.37 -41.35
N LYS A 281 -104.61 -8.42 -41.91
CA LYS A 281 -105.12 -9.09 -43.12
C LYS A 281 -106.52 -9.65 -42.88
N ASP A 282 -106.73 -10.35 -41.77
CA ASP A 282 -108.02 -10.92 -41.40
C ASP A 282 -109.10 -9.85 -41.24
N LEU A 283 -108.81 -8.78 -40.49
CA LEU A 283 -109.72 -7.64 -40.32
C LEU A 283 -109.99 -6.91 -41.64
N THR A 284 -109.02 -6.85 -42.55
CA THR A 284 -109.21 -6.26 -43.88
C THR A 284 -110.12 -7.14 -44.74
N ALA A 285 -109.99 -8.46 -44.64
CA ALA A 285 -110.89 -9.42 -45.29
C ALA A 285 -112.32 -9.31 -44.72
N GLU A 286 -112.48 -9.27 -43.39
CA GLU A 286 -113.77 -9.03 -42.73
C GLU A 286 -114.38 -7.69 -43.15
N LYS A 287 -113.60 -6.60 -43.17
CA LYS A 287 -114.06 -5.30 -43.66
C LYS A 287 -114.54 -5.38 -45.10
N SER A 288 -113.84 -6.10 -45.96
CA SER A 288 -114.23 -6.30 -47.36
C SER A 288 -115.53 -7.10 -47.47
N GLN A 289 -115.70 -8.14 -46.64
CA GLN A 289 -116.96 -8.87 -46.53
C GLN A 289 -118.10 -7.99 -46.03
N LEU A 290 -117.88 -7.19 -44.98
CA LEU A 290 -118.86 -6.23 -44.48
C LEU A 290 -119.23 -5.20 -45.54
N GLN A 291 -118.26 -4.69 -46.30
CA GLN A 291 -118.50 -3.77 -47.41
C GLN A 291 -119.36 -4.42 -48.50
N ASN A 292 -119.07 -5.67 -48.85
CA ASN A 292 -119.89 -6.42 -49.81
C ASN A 292 -121.32 -6.62 -49.30
N ASN A 293 -121.47 -6.99 -48.02
CA ASN A 293 -122.78 -7.12 -47.38
C ASN A 293 -123.53 -5.78 -47.35
N PHE A 294 -122.85 -4.68 -47.02
CA PHE A 294 -123.40 -3.32 -47.03
C PHE A 294 -123.85 -2.91 -48.43
N ASN A 295 -123.03 -3.17 -49.46
CA ASN A 295 -123.39 -2.90 -50.84
C ASN A 295 -124.63 -3.70 -51.26
N SER A 296 -124.70 -4.99 -50.90
CA SER A 296 -125.88 -5.83 -51.14
C SER A 296 -127.12 -5.31 -50.42
N LEU A 297 -126.98 -4.89 -49.16
CA LEU A 297 -128.07 -4.32 -48.38
C LEU A 297 -128.54 -2.98 -48.97
N SER A 298 -127.62 -2.14 -49.42
CA SER A 298 -127.91 -0.88 -50.12
C SER A 298 -128.65 -1.13 -51.44
N GLN A 299 -128.30 -2.18 -52.19
CA GLN A 299 -129.05 -2.59 -53.38
C GLN A 299 -130.47 -3.04 -53.02
N LYS A 300 -130.64 -3.88 -51.99
CA LYS A 300 -131.96 -4.28 -51.49
C LYS A 300 -132.79 -3.08 -51.03
N LYS A 301 -132.17 -2.09 -50.39
CA LYS A 301 -132.83 -0.84 -49.99
C LYS A 301 -133.37 -0.10 -51.22
N LEU A 302 -132.55 0.08 -52.25
CA LEU A 302 -132.98 0.70 -53.52
C LEU A 302 -134.11 -0.09 -54.19
N GLU A 303 -134.06 -1.42 -54.15
CA GLU A 303 -135.12 -2.30 -54.65
C GLU A 303 -136.46 -2.04 -53.92
N LEU A 304 -136.41 -1.97 -52.59
CA LEU A 304 -137.57 -1.68 -51.75
C LEU A 304 -138.11 -0.27 -51.99
N GLU A 305 -137.24 0.74 -52.10
CA GLU A 305 -137.63 2.12 -52.43
C GLU A 305 -138.36 2.19 -53.78
N ARG A 306 -137.91 1.45 -54.81
CA ARG A 306 -138.63 1.35 -56.09
C ARG A 306 -140.01 0.72 -55.92
N ARG A 307 -140.13 -0.36 -55.14
CA ARG A 307 -141.43 -1.00 -54.87
C ARG A 307 -142.39 -0.08 -54.12
N VAL A 308 -141.90 0.66 -53.13
CA VAL A 308 -142.70 1.67 -52.42
C VAL A 308 -143.18 2.76 -53.38
N THR A 309 -142.31 3.20 -54.28
CA THR A 309 -142.66 4.21 -55.28
C THR A 309 -143.73 3.70 -56.25
N SER A 310 -143.61 2.47 -56.78
CA SER A 310 -144.62 1.93 -57.70
C SER A 310 -145.97 1.68 -57.03
N LEU A 311 -145.98 1.16 -55.80
CA LEU A 311 -147.21 0.96 -55.02
C LEU A 311 -147.89 2.29 -54.68
N SER A 312 -147.11 3.35 -54.44
CA SER A 312 -147.66 4.69 -54.17
C SER A 312 -148.29 5.34 -55.40
N GLU A 313 -147.83 4.98 -56.61
CA GLU A 313 -148.40 5.45 -57.87
C GLU A 313 -149.69 4.69 -58.24
N GLU A 314 -149.80 3.40 -57.91
CA GLU A 314 -151.03 2.62 -58.07
C GLU A 314 -152.16 3.12 -57.15
N LEU A 315 -151.86 3.48 -55.90
CA LEU A 315 -152.88 3.94 -54.95
C LEU A 315 -153.53 5.29 -55.33
N LYS A 316 -152.82 6.14 -56.08
CA LYS A 316 -153.31 7.46 -56.50
C LYS A 316 -154.34 7.41 -57.64
N LYS A 317 -154.42 6.32 -58.40
CA LYS A 317 -155.31 6.20 -59.58
C LYS A 317 -156.72 5.70 -59.26
N GLU A 318 -156.93 5.01 -58.13
CA GLU A 318 -158.22 4.37 -57.83
C GLU A 318 -159.18 5.23 -56.97
N SER A 319 -158.70 6.26 -56.26
CA SER A 319 -159.52 7.01 -55.28
C SER A 319 -160.45 8.09 -55.85
N SER A 320 -160.46 8.34 -57.16
CA SER A 320 -161.15 9.49 -57.77
C SER A 320 -162.53 9.21 -58.38
N LYS A 321 -163.31 8.23 -57.87
CA LYS A 321 -164.59 7.82 -58.50
C LYS A 321 -165.86 7.71 -57.63
N GLN A 322 -165.84 7.94 -56.31
CA GLN A 322 -167.07 7.85 -55.50
C GLN A 322 -167.12 8.95 -54.42
N GLY A 323 -168.13 9.83 -54.47
CA GLY A 323 -168.50 10.73 -53.37
C GLY A 323 -169.31 9.96 -52.30
N TRP A 324 -169.17 10.29 -51.03
CA TRP A 324 -169.63 9.46 -49.90
C TRP A 324 -170.76 10.21 -49.12
N LEU A 325 -171.31 9.71 -47.99
CA LEU A 325 -172.38 10.35 -47.19
C LEU A 325 -172.09 10.18 -45.67
N PHE A 326 -172.32 11.21 -44.85
CA PHE A 326 -171.90 11.22 -43.42
C PHE A 326 -173.03 11.78 -42.58
N MET A 327 -173.35 11.16 -41.46
CA MET A 327 -174.41 11.62 -40.56
C MET A 327 -173.81 12.00 -39.20
N SER A 328 -174.19 13.17 -38.68
CA SER A 328 -173.70 13.65 -37.38
C SER A 328 -174.65 13.24 -36.26
N ASN A 329 -174.11 12.91 -35.10
CA ASN A 329 -174.88 12.50 -33.93
C ASN A 329 -175.24 13.69 -33.01
N GLU A 330 -174.96 14.93 -33.43
CA GLU A 330 -175.26 16.13 -32.66
C GLU A 330 -176.71 16.61 -32.87
N LEU A 331 -177.45 16.85 -31.77
CA LEU A 331 -178.80 17.41 -31.80
C LEU A 331 -178.74 18.94 -31.93
N LYS A 332 -179.36 19.49 -32.97
CA LYS A 332 -179.36 20.93 -33.25
C LYS A 332 -180.73 21.38 -33.75
N SER A 333 -180.98 22.70 -33.75
CA SER A 333 -182.14 23.27 -34.46
C SER A 333 -181.93 23.16 -35.98
N TRP A 334 -182.97 23.26 -36.82
CA TRP A 334 -182.81 23.14 -38.28
C TRP A 334 -181.78 24.12 -38.84
N SER A 335 -181.83 25.38 -38.39
CA SER A 335 -180.90 26.44 -38.79
C SER A 335 -179.46 26.17 -38.35
N ASP A 336 -179.26 25.71 -37.11
CA ASP A 336 -177.93 25.36 -36.61
C ASP A 336 -177.37 24.10 -37.30
N SER A 337 -178.26 23.17 -37.66
CA SER A 337 -177.93 21.95 -38.41
C SER A 337 -177.36 22.29 -39.78
N ARG A 338 -178.01 23.22 -40.49
CA ARG A 338 -177.53 23.69 -41.79
C ARG A 338 -176.19 24.40 -41.71
N GLN A 339 -176.02 25.25 -40.70
CA GLN A 339 -174.75 25.96 -40.53
C GLN A 339 -173.61 24.99 -40.21
N TYR A 340 -173.87 23.98 -39.36
CA TYR A 340 -172.90 22.94 -39.06
C TYR A 340 -172.41 22.20 -40.32
N CYS A 341 -173.31 21.88 -41.26
CA CYS A 341 -172.91 21.27 -42.52
C CYS A 341 -171.95 22.14 -43.32
N ARG A 342 -172.24 23.44 -43.40
CA ARG A 342 -171.45 24.41 -44.17
C ARG A 342 -170.07 24.67 -43.59
N ASP A 343 -169.95 24.69 -42.27
CA ASP A 343 -168.66 24.87 -41.59
C ASP A 343 -167.69 23.71 -41.88
N HIS A 344 -168.21 22.56 -42.33
CA HIS A 344 -167.43 21.38 -42.74
C HIS A 344 -167.37 21.19 -44.26
N GLY A 345 -167.73 22.22 -45.05
CA GLY A 345 -167.65 22.21 -46.51
C GLY A 345 -168.82 21.55 -47.23
N ALA A 346 -169.94 21.27 -46.54
CA ALA A 346 -171.12 20.56 -47.03
C ALA A 346 -172.44 21.36 -46.83
N ASP A 347 -173.62 20.81 -47.15
CA ASP A 347 -174.93 21.41 -46.81
C ASP A 347 -175.92 20.31 -46.35
N LEU A 348 -177.10 20.70 -45.82
CA LEU A 348 -178.14 19.71 -45.48
C LEU A 348 -178.56 18.93 -46.73
N VAL A 349 -178.86 17.65 -46.54
CA VAL A 349 -179.18 16.75 -47.66
C VAL A 349 -180.39 17.24 -48.46
N ILE A 350 -180.22 17.26 -49.78
CA ILE A 350 -181.29 17.47 -50.77
C ILE A 350 -181.63 16.11 -51.37
N ILE A 351 -182.88 15.70 -51.19
CA ILE A 351 -183.39 14.42 -51.71
C ILE A 351 -184.30 14.74 -52.90
N ASN A 352 -183.71 14.79 -54.08
CA ASN A 352 -184.42 15.10 -55.33
C ASN A 352 -184.24 14.02 -56.42
N THR A 353 -183.63 12.88 -56.08
CA THR A 353 -183.57 11.70 -56.97
C THR A 353 -183.91 10.45 -56.18
N GLU A 354 -184.57 9.47 -56.81
CA GLU A 354 -184.89 8.18 -56.18
C GLU A 354 -183.62 7.48 -55.66
N GLU A 355 -182.48 7.58 -56.35
CA GLU A 355 -181.21 7.00 -55.89
C GLU A 355 -180.73 7.63 -54.58
N LYS A 356 -180.83 8.96 -54.44
CA LYS A 356 -180.50 9.64 -53.18
C LYS A 356 -181.50 9.28 -52.09
N GLN A 357 -182.78 9.14 -52.42
CA GLN A 357 -183.80 8.74 -51.46
C GLN A 357 -183.55 7.32 -50.93
N VAL A 358 -183.27 6.36 -51.82
CA VAL A 358 -182.99 4.97 -51.41
C VAL A 358 -181.67 4.88 -50.64
N SER A 359 -180.60 5.56 -51.09
CA SER A 359 -179.32 5.57 -50.37
C SER A 359 -179.46 6.17 -48.97
N PHE A 360 -180.12 7.32 -48.88
CA PHE A 360 -180.31 8.02 -47.61
C PHE A 360 -181.22 7.24 -46.65
N LEU A 361 -182.31 6.66 -47.15
CA LEU A 361 -183.20 5.82 -46.34
C LEU A 361 -182.47 4.57 -45.82
N CYS A 362 -181.61 3.95 -46.63
CA CYS A 362 -180.85 2.77 -46.22
C CYS A 362 -179.87 3.08 -45.08
N GLU A 363 -179.21 4.25 -45.13
CA GLU A 363 -178.31 4.70 -44.05
C GLU A 363 -179.06 5.15 -42.80
N CYS A 364 -180.19 5.87 -42.93
CA CYS A 364 -181.01 6.24 -41.77
C CYS A 364 -181.55 5.02 -41.02
N GLN A 365 -181.93 3.96 -41.74
CA GLN A 365 -182.53 2.78 -41.13
C GLN A 365 -181.52 1.97 -40.29
N LEU A 366 -180.23 2.02 -40.62
CA LEU A 366 -179.16 1.37 -39.86
C LEU A 366 -178.84 2.06 -38.52
N MET A 367 -179.11 3.36 -38.40
CA MET A 367 -178.75 4.15 -37.21
C MET A 367 -179.88 4.18 -36.15
N ASN A 368 -181.12 3.83 -36.53
CA ASN A 368 -182.30 4.15 -35.73
C ASN A 368 -182.72 3.07 -34.71
N GLU A 369 -181.90 2.03 -34.48
CA GLU A 369 -182.14 1.07 -33.40
C GLU A 369 -181.81 1.62 -32.00
N MET A 370 -181.22 2.81 -31.87
CA MET A 370 -180.74 3.29 -30.56
C MET A 370 -181.24 4.64 -30.05
N ASN A 371 -182.05 5.45 -30.77
CA ASN A 371 -182.51 6.72 -30.14
C ASN A 371 -183.75 7.49 -30.67
N HIS A 372 -184.65 6.91 -31.48
CA HIS A 372 -185.91 7.58 -31.92
C HIS A 372 -185.72 9.06 -32.34
N THR A 373 -184.62 9.36 -33.04
CA THR A 373 -184.22 10.74 -33.31
C THR A 373 -184.60 11.11 -34.73
N TYR A 374 -185.24 12.25 -34.87
CA TYR A 374 -185.61 12.80 -36.17
C TYR A 374 -184.39 13.41 -36.85
N SER A 375 -184.26 13.31 -38.18
CA SER A 375 -183.21 13.99 -38.94
C SER A 375 -183.79 15.13 -39.78
N TYR A 376 -183.12 16.28 -39.78
CA TYR A 376 -183.54 17.42 -40.59
C TYR A 376 -183.11 17.26 -42.04
N LEU A 377 -184.07 17.40 -42.95
CA LEU A 377 -183.78 17.59 -44.37
C LEU A 377 -183.51 19.04 -44.67
N GLY A 378 -182.85 19.30 -45.79
CA GLY A 378 -182.75 20.64 -46.34
C GLY A 378 -184.07 21.23 -46.86
N LEU A 379 -185.25 20.85 -46.35
CA LEU A 379 -186.56 21.33 -46.81
C LEU A 379 -187.22 22.23 -45.75
N SER A 380 -187.67 23.43 -46.14
CA SER A 380 -188.41 24.34 -45.26
C SER A 380 -189.43 25.21 -46.00
N ASP A 381 -190.49 25.65 -45.32
CA ASP A 381 -191.43 26.69 -45.81
C ASP A 381 -191.28 28.04 -45.09
N THR A 382 -190.20 28.20 -44.32
CA THR A 382 -190.00 29.32 -43.38
C THR A 382 -190.13 30.73 -44.01
N GLU A 383 -189.89 30.85 -45.32
CA GLU A 383 -190.01 32.13 -46.03
C GLU A 383 -191.46 32.50 -46.39
N ASN A 384 -192.29 31.51 -46.68
CA ASN A 384 -193.66 31.70 -47.16
C ASN A 384 -194.50 30.48 -46.77
N GLU A 385 -195.26 30.63 -45.69
CA GLU A 385 -196.07 29.58 -45.06
C GLU A 385 -196.94 28.86 -46.11
N GLY A 386 -196.83 27.53 -46.17
CA GLY A 386 -197.49 26.69 -47.17
C GLY A 386 -196.73 26.44 -48.47
N ASN A 387 -195.51 26.97 -48.67
CA ASN A 387 -194.71 26.79 -49.89
C ASN A 387 -193.29 26.26 -49.61
N MET A 388 -193.12 24.93 -49.61
CA MET A 388 -191.86 24.23 -49.28
C MET A 388 -190.76 24.37 -50.35
N LYS A 389 -189.52 24.68 -49.93
CA LYS A 389 -188.31 24.75 -50.78
C LYS A 389 -187.11 24.03 -50.17
N TRP A 390 -186.21 23.54 -51.02
CA TRP A 390 -184.93 22.94 -50.64
C TRP A 390 -183.84 24.00 -50.35
N VAL A 391 -182.75 23.61 -49.68
CA VAL A 391 -181.62 24.50 -49.33
C VAL A 391 -180.85 25.05 -50.55
N ASP A 392 -181.01 24.45 -51.74
CA ASP A 392 -180.51 25.01 -53.01
C ASP A 392 -181.52 25.94 -53.72
N ASN A 393 -182.61 26.31 -53.04
CA ASN A 393 -183.74 27.11 -53.52
C ASN A 393 -184.62 26.44 -54.60
N SER A 394 -184.50 25.12 -54.82
CA SER A 394 -185.41 24.40 -55.71
C SER A 394 -186.81 24.19 -55.07
N PRO A 395 -187.92 24.37 -55.81
CA PRO A 395 -189.28 24.18 -55.29
C PRO A 395 -189.64 22.68 -55.18
N MET A 396 -190.51 22.33 -54.23
CA MET A 396 -190.97 20.95 -54.07
C MET A 396 -192.03 20.57 -55.12
N THR A 397 -191.72 19.59 -55.98
CA THR A 397 -192.62 19.15 -57.06
C THR A 397 -193.67 18.13 -56.56
N GLN A 398 -194.95 18.40 -56.85
CA GLN A 398 -196.11 17.62 -56.35
C GLN A 398 -196.15 16.22 -57.00
N GLY A 399 -195.76 15.20 -56.23
CA GLY A 399 -195.63 13.80 -56.68
C GLY A 399 -194.35 13.11 -56.18
N GLU A 400 -193.39 13.87 -55.66
CA GLU A 400 -192.06 13.37 -55.25
C GLU A 400 -191.92 13.14 -53.74
N PHE A 401 -193.01 13.28 -52.97
CA PHE A 401 -193.02 12.93 -51.56
C PHE A 401 -194.10 11.89 -51.28
N LEU A 402 -193.70 10.61 -51.36
CA LEU A 402 -194.50 9.52 -50.82
C LEU A 402 -194.54 9.66 -49.30
N SER A 403 -195.75 9.98 -48.84
CA SER A 403 -196.18 10.02 -47.45
C SER A 403 -195.48 8.98 -46.57
N THR A 404 -194.97 9.46 -45.45
CA THR A 404 -194.64 8.76 -44.19
C THR A 404 -193.39 7.87 -44.17
N SER A 405 -192.23 8.48 -43.95
CA SER A 405 -191.15 7.86 -43.19
C SER A 405 -191.03 8.55 -41.84
N LEU A 406 -191.17 7.77 -40.76
CA LEU A 406 -191.49 8.20 -39.39
C LEU A 406 -190.44 9.11 -38.70
N PHE A 407 -189.30 9.38 -39.34
CA PHE A 407 -188.09 9.88 -38.66
C PHE A 407 -187.39 11.03 -39.38
N ILE A 408 -188.05 11.62 -40.38
CA ILE A 408 -187.47 12.71 -41.17
C ILE A 408 -188.36 13.93 -41.04
N VAL A 409 -187.76 15.08 -40.73
CA VAL A 409 -188.50 16.31 -40.41
C VAL A 409 -188.06 17.44 -41.34
N ALA A 410 -189.05 18.10 -41.93
CA ALA A 410 -188.90 19.38 -42.60
C ALA A 410 -189.34 20.51 -41.64
N ASN A 411 -188.81 21.72 -41.83
CA ASN A 411 -189.14 22.84 -40.95
C ASN A 411 -190.44 23.55 -41.41
N GLN A 412 -191.46 23.64 -40.54
CA GLN A 412 -192.78 24.24 -40.80
C GLN A 412 -193.18 25.31 -39.77
N ILE A 413 -193.94 26.33 -40.20
CA ILE A 413 -194.52 27.39 -39.36
C ILE A 413 -196.01 27.06 -39.10
N GLU A 414 -196.45 26.76 -37.86
CA GLU A 414 -197.86 26.89 -37.43
C GLU A 414 -197.95 26.97 -35.87
N GLU A 415 -199.04 27.56 -35.37
CA GLU A 415 -199.23 28.17 -34.04
C GLU A 415 -198.74 27.36 -32.81
N GLY A 416 -197.81 27.94 -32.05
CA GLY A 416 -197.75 27.75 -30.59
C GLY A 416 -197.22 26.42 -30.06
N GLY A 417 -196.12 25.89 -30.60
CA GLY A 417 -195.37 24.81 -29.96
C GLY A 417 -194.04 24.51 -30.65
N ILE A 418 -192.91 24.78 -29.98
CA ILE A 418 -191.58 24.38 -30.46
C ILE A 418 -191.48 22.85 -30.44
N LEU A 419 -191.31 22.23 -31.61
CA LEU A 419 -190.95 20.80 -31.73
C LEU A 419 -189.48 20.58 -31.27
N PRO A 420 -189.16 19.45 -30.62
CA PRO A 420 -187.83 19.23 -30.04
C PRO A 420 -186.72 19.09 -31.09
N ASN A 421 -185.51 19.53 -30.72
CA ASN A 421 -184.28 19.46 -31.52
C ASN A 421 -184.04 18.06 -32.12
N SER A 422 -183.53 18.02 -33.36
CA SER A 422 -183.38 16.83 -34.20
C SER A 422 -181.92 16.71 -34.70
N SER A 423 -181.49 15.54 -35.19
CA SER A 423 -180.10 15.29 -35.63
C SER A 423 -179.80 15.89 -37.00
N VAL A 424 -178.54 16.31 -37.19
CA VAL A 424 -178.04 16.90 -38.44
C VAL A 424 -177.66 15.82 -39.45
N THR A 425 -178.22 15.89 -40.65
CA THR A 425 -177.75 15.10 -41.79
C THR A 425 -176.82 15.91 -42.69
N LEU A 426 -175.60 15.41 -42.88
CA LEU A 426 -174.56 15.93 -43.76
C LEU A 426 -174.59 15.17 -45.12
N HIS A 427 -174.32 15.85 -46.23
CA HIS A 427 -174.10 15.23 -47.56
C HIS A 427 -172.83 15.85 -48.19
N PHE A 428 -171.96 15.01 -48.79
CA PHE A 428 -170.51 15.21 -48.91
C PHE A 428 -169.99 16.48 -49.57
#